data_AF-A0A9P5WD77-F1
#
_entry.id   AF-A0A9P5WD77-F1
#
_cell.length_a   1.000
_cell.length_b   1.000
_cell.length_c   1.000
_cell.angle_alpha   90.00
_cell.angle_beta   90.00
_cell.angle_gamma   90.00
#
_symmetry.space_group_name_H-M   'P 1'
#
loop_
_entity.id
_entity.type
_entity.pdbx_description
1 polymer ?
#
loop_
_entity_poly.entity_id
_entity_poly.type
_entity_poly.pdbx_seq_one_letter_code
_entity_poly.pdbx_strand_id
1 'polypeptide(L)'
;MEEQIAQWKESGSHEGLLNYATAILNTISKDLPHPVATVVQLVLLEALSNGLTTTQVASFLSQLSGRRSGPSSADVASIIVDLFWVMEVEIEVENENRSTNSGRLEKLCLLAKAIIQRGFIPENIMKERWEISFLEQVGLIQNARLFTKRVIRINTAQLYKQHKYNLLQEESEGYSKLITELASGTADCDDDMQIVSRASTVLDNVISLIGYFDLDPNRVLAIALDVFAASITTHYRFFIQFLKMSPWSSQSTGDRITSKNKACAQILGFMFQDYRQRPENRHKAPLNLYTVSALLIKHSIVQLEDLYPH
;
A
#
# COMPACT_ATOMS: atom_id res chain seq x y z
N MET A 1 11.33 8.55 45.06
CA MET A 1 10.27 8.81 44.06
C MET A 1 8.89 8.84 44.72
N GLU A 2 8.49 7.79 45.43
CA GLU A 2 7.20 7.73 46.17
C GLU A 2 7.03 8.89 47.17
N GLU A 3 8.08 9.25 47.90
CA GLU A 3 8.09 10.39 48.82
C GLU A 3 7.81 11.73 48.10
N GLN A 4 8.31 11.91 46.88
CA GLN A 4 8.07 13.11 46.07
C GLN A 4 6.62 13.15 45.53
N ILE A 5 6.02 11.99 45.25
CA ILE A 5 4.61 11.89 44.87
C ILE A 5 3.71 12.18 46.08
N ALA A 6 4.05 11.68 47.27
CA ALA A 6 3.33 12.00 48.50
C ALA A 6 3.40 13.51 48.82
N GLN A 7 4.59 14.12 48.71
CA GLN A 7 4.76 15.57 48.85
C GLN A 7 3.95 16.36 47.82
N TRP A 8 3.84 15.88 46.57
CA TRP A 8 3.00 16.53 45.57
C TRP A 8 1.51 16.46 45.95
N LYS A 9 1.04 15.32 46.47
CA LYS A 9 -0.35 15.18 46.95
C LYS A 9 -0.66 16.12 48.11
N GLU A 10 0.28 16.31 49.04
CA GLU A 10 0.09 17.14 50.24
C GLU A 10 0.26 18.65 49.95
N SER A 11 1.30 19.03 49.21
CA SER A 11 1.66 20.43 48.97
C SER A 11 1.02 21.03 47.71
N GLY A 12 0.54 20.19 46.79
CA GLY A 12 0.06 20.60 45.47
C GLY A 12 1.17 21.02 44.50
N SER A 13 2.44 21.09 44.94
CA SER A 13 3.58 21.48 44.10
C SER A 13 4.25 20.25 43.48
N HIS A 14 4.38 20.24 42.14
CA HIS A 14 5.07 19.19 41.38
C HIS A 14 6.54 19.50 41.10
N GLU A 15 7.10 20.57 41.67
CA GLU A 15 8.44 21.06 41.35
C GLU A 15 9.55 20.10 41.80
N GLY A 16 9.41 19.49 42.99
CA GLY A 16 10.37 18.50 43.51
C GLY A 16 10.48 17.27 42.61
N LEU A 17 9.33 16.70 42.24
CA LEU A 17 9.26 15.57 41.30
C LEU A 17 9.77 15.95 39.91
N LEU A 18 9.48 17.17 39.43
CA LEU A 18 9.92 17.64 38.13
C LEU A 18 11.44 17.80 38.06
N ASN A 19 12.07 18.32 39.12
CA ASN A 19 13.52 18.45 39.20
C ASN A 19 14.18 17.06 39.25
N TYR A 20 13.62 16.13 40.03
CA TYR A 20 14.07 14.73 40.04
C TYR A 20 13.94 14.06 38.66
N ALA A 21 12.79 14.19 38.00
CA ALA A 21 12.54 13.63 36.67
C ALA A 21 13.46 14.25 35.60
N THR A 22 13.70 15.56 35.69
CA THR A 22 14.61 16.28 34.76
C THR A 22 16.05 15.83 34.95
N ALA A 23 16.49 15.59 36.20
CA ALA A 23 17.82 15.04 36.46
C ALA A 23 17.98 13.67 35.79
N ILE A 24 17.02 12.76 35.98
CA ILE A 24 17.03 11.44 35.35
C ILE A 24 16.98 11.54 33.81
N LEU A 25 16.15 12.44 33.27
CA LEU A 25 15.99 12.62 31.81
C LEU A 25 17.28 12.98 31.10
N ASN A 26 18.13 13.76 31.77
CA ASN A 26 19.39 14.22 31.23
C ASN A 26 20.57 13.29 31.58
N THR A 27 20.35 12.27 32.41
CA THR A 27 21.35 11.23 32.66
C THR A 27 21.45 10.32 31.45
N ILE A 28 22.68 10.09 30.96
CA ILE A 28 22.91 9.13 29.88
C ILE A 28 22.70 7.72 30.44
N SER A 29 21.59 7.08 30.08
CA SER A 29 21.31 5.68 30.38
C SER A 29 21.30 4.85 29.10
N LYS A 30 21.80 3.62 29.17
CA LYS A 30 21.70 2.60 28.11
C LYS A 30 20.52 1.65 28.34
N ASP A 31 19.77 1.85 29.42
CA ASP A 31 18.66 0.98 29.79
C ASP A 31 17.45 1.25 28.89
N LEU A 32 16.82 0.18 28.41
CA LEU A 32 15.54 0.24 27.70
C LEU A 32 14.48 -0.49 28.55
N PRO A 33 13.38 0.18 28.96
CA PRO A 33 13.08 1.60 28.75
C PRO A 33 13.94 2.51 29.63
N HIS A 34 14.11 3.77 29.19
CA HIS A 34 14.85 4.78 29.94
C HIS A 34 14.24 4.97 31.35
N PRO A 35 15.04 5.21 32.42
CA PRO A 35 14.51 5.28 33.80
C PRO A 35 13.45 6.35 34.05
N VAL A 36 13.37 7.38 33.20
CA VAL A 36 12.27 8.37 33.21
C VAL A 36 10.91 7.73 32.94
N ALA A 37 10.85 6.64 32.17
CA ALA A 37 9.61 5.94 31.87
C ALA A 37 8.91 5.47 33.15
N THR A 38 9.67 5.01 34.16
CA THR A 38 9.10 4.62 35.46
C THR A 38 8.45 5.80 36.19
N VAL A 39 9.08 6.99 36.12
CA VAL A 39 8.50 8.21 36.71
C VAL A 39 7.21 8.59 36.00
N VAL A 40 7.22 8.57 34.65
CA VAL A 40 6.06 8.88 33.83
C VAL A 40 4.93 7.87 34.09
N GLN A 41 5.24 6.57 34.14
CA GLN A 41 4.28 5.51 34.41
C GLN A 41 3.59 5.70 35.77
N LEU A 42 4.36 5.98 36.83
CA LEU A 42 3.79 6.20 38.17
C LEU A 42 2.89 7.43 38.21
N VAL A 43 3.31 8.53 37.57
CA VAL A 43 2.47 9.75 37.48
C VAL A 43 1.17 9.47 36.72
N LEU A 44 1.21 8.67 35.66
CA LEU A 44 0.02 8.27 34.91
C LEU A 44 -0.90 7.36 35.73
N LEU A 45 -0.36 6.40 36.48
CA LEU A 45 -1.13 5.55 37.40
C LEU A 45 -1.82 6.36 38.49
N GLU A 46 -1.17 7.41 39.01
CA GLU A 46 -1.76 8.31 40.01
C GLU A 46 -2.91 9.16 39.45
N ALA A 47 -2.90 9.46 38.15
CA ALA A 47 -4.05 10.07 37.48
C ALA A 47 -5.26 9.11 37.44
N LEU A 48 -5.02 7.81 37.32
CA LEU A 48 -6.08 6.79 37.25
C LEU A 48 -6.64 6.44 38.64
N SER A 49 -5.82 6.45 39.68
CA SER A 49 -6.18 6.07 41.06
C SER A 49 -6.93 7.14 41.87
N ASN A 50 -7.25 8.31 41.28
CA ASN A 50 -7.74 9.53 41.95
C ASN A 50 -6.69 10.24 42.84
N GLY A 51 -5.41 9.88 42.75
CA GLY A 51 -4.37 10.54 43.54
C GLY A 51 -4.07 11.97 43.08
N LEU A 52 -4.13 12.22 41.77
CA LEU A 52 -3.84 13.51 41.15
C LEU A 52 -4.89 13.88 40.11
N THR A 53 -5.13 15.18 39.92
CA THR A 53 -6.05 15.64 38.86
C THR A 53 -5.41 15.52 37.47
N THR A 54 -6.22 15.23 36.46
CA THR A 54 -5.74 15.07 35.06
C THR A 54 -5.04 16.32 34.54
N THR A 55 -5.47 17.50 34.99
CA THR A 55 -4.88 18.80 34.61
C THR A 55 -3.49 19.01 35.20
N GLN A 56 -3.27 18.59 36.46
CA GLN A 56 -1.97 18.62 37.14
C GLN A 56 -0.98 17.68 36.44
N VAL A 57 -1.40 16.45 36.14
CA VAL A 57 -0.56 15.46 35.45
C VAL A 57 -0.22 15.93 34.03
N ALA A 58 -1.18 16.43 33.26
CA ALA A 58 -0.91 16.98 31.94
C ALA A 58 0.05 18.19 31.99
N SER A 59 -0.01 19.01 33.06
CA SER A 59 0.93 20.12 33.27
C SER A 59 2.35 19.63 33.53
N PHE A 60 2.50 18.62 34.39
CA PHE A 60 3.78 18.00 34.70
C PHE A 60 4.43 17.40 33.44
N LEU A 61 3.67 16.61 32.67
CA LEU A 61 4.17 15.96 31.45
C LEU A 61 4.60 16.98 30.39
N SER A 62 3.83 18.06 30.23
CA SER A 62 4.17 19.16 29.33
C SER A 62 5.48 19.85 29.72
N GLN A 63 5.67 20.12 31.03
CA GLN A 63 6.91 20.73 31.52
C GLN A 63 8.11 19.78 31.43
N LEU A 64 7.90 18.47 31.65
CA LEU A 64 8.96 17.47 31.52
C LEU A 64 9.42 17.33 30.06
N SER A 65 8.49 17.33 29.11
CA SER A 65 8.81 17.30 27.68
C SER A 65 9.62 18.53 27.24
N GLY A 66 9.32 19.70 27.82
CA GLY A 66 10.01 20.96 27.52
C GLY A 66 11.41 21.11 28.13
N ARG A 67 11.81 20.29 29.11
CA ARG A 67 13.10 20.39 29.82
C ARG A 67 14.22 19.53 29.22
N ARG A 68 14.04 19.11 27.96
CA ARG A 68 15.01 18.32 27.20
C ARG A 68 16.31 19.11 26.96
N SER A 69 17.45 18.62 27.46
CA SER A 69 18.74 19.33 27.34
C SER A 69 19.65 18.84 26.19
N GLY A 70 19.22 17.91 25.33
CA GLY A 70 20.01 17.50 24.16
C GLY A 70 19.40 16.36 23.31
N PRO A 71 20.05 15.98 22.19
CA PRO A 71 19.58 14.91 21.29
C PRO A 71 19.68 13.51 21.91
N SER A 72 20.54 13.32 22.91
CA SER A 72 20.76 12.02 23.58
C SER A 72 19.82 11.74 24.75
N SER A 73 18.98 12.70 25.15
CA SER A 73 17.97 12.47 26.18
C SER A 73 16.78 11.71 25.60
N ALA A 74 16.13 10.90 26.44
CA ALA A 74 14.97 10.12 26.03
C ALA A 74 13.84 10.98 25.43
N ASP A 75 13.15 10.42 24.43
CA ASP A 75 11.98 11.04 23.84
C ASP A 75 10.77 10.84 24.76
N VAL A 76 10.53 11.83 25.61
CA VAL A 76 9.42 11.83 26.58
C VAL A 76 8.07 11.71 25.87
N ALA A 77 7.90 12.31 24.69
CA ALA A 77 6.65 12.23 23.94
C ALA A 77 6.38 10.79 23.47
N SER A 78 7.41 10.11 22.92
CA SER A 78 7.32 8.69 22.56
C SER A 78 6.99 7.82 23.78
N ILE A 79 7.68 8.02 24.90
CA ILE A 79 7.47 7.24 26.14
C ILE A 79 6.02 7.41 26.65
N ILE A 80 5.49 8.64 26.64
CA ILE A 80 4.11 8.88 27.07
C ILE A 80 3.15 8.11 26.16
N VAL A 81 3.30 8.20 24.83
CA VAL A 81 2.40 7.51 23.90
C VAL A 81 2.44 5.99 24.11
N ASP A 82 3.63 5.41 24.30
CA ASP A 82 3.79 3.97 24.54
C ASP A 82 3.14 3.54 25.86
N LEU A 83 3.33 4.32 26.93
CA LEU A 83 2.71 4.03 28.23
C LEU A 83 1.19 4.18 28.19
N PHE A 84 0.66 5.11 27.39
CA PHE A 84 -0.78 5.21 27.16
C PHE A 84 -1.34 3.95 26.50
N TRP A 85 -0.67 3.45 25.47
CA TRP A 85 -1.06 2.20 24.82
C TRP A 85 -1.00 1.01 25.79
N VAL A 86 0.06 0.88 26.59
CA VAL A 86 0.17 -0.19 27.61
C VAL A 86 -0.97 -0.11 28.63
N MET A 87 -1.25 1.08 29.17
CA MET A 87 -2.34 1.25 30.14
C MET A 87 -3.72 0.99 29.53
N GLU A 88 -3.92 1.34 28.27
CA GLU A 88 -5.15 1.04 27.53
C GLU A 88 -5.37 -0.47 27.48
N VAL A 89 -4.36 -1.22 27.01
CA VAL A 89 -4.40 -2.70 26.94
C VAL A 89 -4.62 -3.32 28.33
N GLU A 90 -3.95 -2.83 29.37
CA GLU A 90 -4.14 -3.30 30.74
C GLU A 90 -5.59 -3.09 31.22
N ILE A 91 -6.17 -1.92 30.94
CA ILE A 91 -7.55 -1.59 31.32
C ILE A 91 -8.56 -2.45 30.54
N GLU A 92 -8.32 -2.74 29.27
CA GLU A 92 -9.19 -3.62 28.47
C GLU A 92 -9.20 -5.05 29.04
N VAL A 93 -8.03 -5.63 29.34
CA VAL A 93 -7.91 -6.97 29.94
C VAL A 93 -8.55 -7.02 31.34
N GLU A 94 -8.43 -5.96 32.13
CA GLU A 94 -9.10 -5.86 33.43
C GLU A 94 -10.63 -5.82 33.31
N ASN A 95 -11.16 -5.11 32.30
CA ASN A 95 -12.61 -4.96 32.07
C ASN A 95 -13.29 -6.26 31.65
N GLU A 96 -12.61 -7.12 30.89
CA GLU A 96 -13.13 -8.46 30.55
C GLU A 96 -13.38 -9.32 31.80
N ASN A 97 -12.59 -9.09 32.86
CA ASN A 97 -12.64 -9.87 34.10
C ASN A 97 -13.56 -9.26 35.18
N ARG A 98 -13.88 -7.97 35.12
CA ARG A 98 -14.68 -7.25 36.15
C ARG A 98 -15.56 -6.17 35.51
N SER A 99 -16.88 -6.30 35.63
CA SER A 99 -17.90 -5.40 35.04
C SER A 99 -17.96 -3.97 35.59
N THR A 100 -17.02 -3.55 36.45
CA THR A 100 -17.10 -2.31 37.25
C THR A 100 -16.01 -1.27 36.95
N ASN A 101 -15.13 -1.48 35.96
CA ASN A 101 -13.94 -0.66 35.76
C ASN A 101 -14.06 0.48 34.71
N SER A 102 -15.26 0.84 34.23
CA SER A 102 -15.46 1.93 33.24
C SER A 102 -14.86 3.29 33.63
N GLY A 103 -14.70 3.57 34.93
CA GLY A 103 -14.15 4.84 35.42
C GLY A 103 -12.65 5.05 35.15
N ARG A 104 -11.85 3.99 34.98
CA ARG A 104 -10.41 4.13 34.66
C ARG A 104 -10.20 4.57 33.21
N LEU A 105 -10.93 3.95 32.28
CA LEU A 105 -10.87 4.30 30.86
C LEU A 105 -11.34 5.74 30.63
N GLU A 106 -12.41 6.17 31.31
CA GLU A 106 -12.91 7.55 31.22
C GLU A 106 -11.86 8.56 31.69
N LYS A 107 -11.16 8.28 32.80
CA LYS A 107 -10.04 9.13 33.27
C LYS A 107 -8.88 9.15 32.29
N LEU A 108 -8.53 8.00 31.71
CA LEU A 108 -7.48 7.92 30.69
C LEU A 108 -7.85 8.79 29.48
N CYS A 109 -9.11 8.74 29.04
CA CYS A 109 -9.63 9.59 27.97
C CYS A 109 -9.57 11.08 28.33
N LEU A 110 -9.95 11.46 29.56
CA LEU A 110 -9.85 12.85 30.03
C LEU A 110 -8.40 13.33 30.07
N LEU A 111 -7.47 12.47 30.49
CA LEU A 111 -6.05 12.80 30.51
C LEU A 111 -5.49 12.94 29.09
N ALA A 112 -5.83 12.03 28.17
CA ALA A 112 -5.45 12.13 26.76
C ALA A 112 -5.96 13.44 26.14
N LYS A 113 -7.22 13.81 26.39
CA LYS A 113 -7.79 15.11 25.96
C LYS A 113 -7.01 16.30 26.54
N ALA A 114 -6.63 16.25 27.81
CA ALA A 114 -5.82 17.30 28.44
C ALA A 114 -4.40 17.41 27.85
N ILE A 115 -3.80 16.29 27.45
CA ILE A 115 -2.50 16.25 26.77
C ILE A 115 -2.60 16.85 25.36
N ILE A 116 -3.64 16.46 24.59
CA ILE A 116 -3.87 16.96 23.24
C ILE A 116 -4.10 18.47 23.24
N GLN A 117 -4.90 18.99 24.18
CA GLN A 117 -5.13 20.43 24.33
C GLN A 117 -3.84 21.24 24.57
N ARG A 118 -2.83 20.64 25.20
CA ARG A 118 -1.54 21.30 25.46
C ARG A 118 -0.57 21.23 24.27
N GLY A 119 -0.81 20.35 23.29
CA GLY A 119 -0.10 20.35 22.01
C GLY A 119 1.40 20.04 22.05
N PHE A 120 1.92 19.42 23.12
CA PHE A 120 3.35 19.10 23.25
C PHE A 120 3.76 17.76 22.64
N ILE A 121 2.79 16.93 22.22
CA ILE A 121 3.01 15.66 21.53
C ILE A 121 2.40 15.78 20.12
N PRO A 122 3.14 15.46 19.05
CA PRO A 122 2.61 15.41 17.69
C PRO A 122 1.47 14.40 17.52
N GLU A 123 0.39 14.78 16.83
CA GLU A 123 -0.78 13.91 16.63
C GLU A 123 -0.46 12.65 15.81
N ASN A 124 0.54 12.69 14.93
CA ASN A 124 0.91 11.53 14.10
C ASN A 124 1.39 10.37 14.96
N ILE A 125 2.21 10.63 15.98
CA ILE A 125 2.74 9.58 16.87
C ILE A 125 1.59 8.92 17.66
N MET A 126 0.61 9.70 18.10
CA MET A 126 -0.59 9.16 18.76
C MET A 126 -1.42 8.29 17.81
N LYS A 127 -1.67 8.79 16.59
CA LYS A 127 -2.46 8.08 15.56
C LYS A 127 -1.79 6.80 15.06
N GLU A 128 -0.47 6.73 15.11
CA GLU A 128 0.31 5.57 14.72
C GLU A 128 0.27 4.43 15.75
N ARG A 129 0.15 4.75 17.05
CA ARG A 129 0.34 3.78 18.14
C ARG A 129 -0.89 3.47 18.97
N TRP A 130 -1.80 4.41 19.18
CA TRP A 130 -3.03 4.18 19.95
C TRP A 130 -4.05 3.37 19.17
N GLU A 131 -4.94 2.66 19.87
CA GLU A 131 -5.99 1.91 19.19
C GLU A 131 -7.03 2.82 18.53
N ILE A 132 -7.64 2.31 17.45
CA ILE A 132 -8.59 3.07 16.63
C ILE A 132 -9.85 3.44 17.44
N SER A 133 -10.30 2.55 18.32
CA SER A 133 -11.43 2.77 19.25
C SER A 133 -11.16 3.94 20.19
N PHE A 134 -9.97 4.00 20.79
CA PHE A 134 -9.59 5.06 21.72
C PHE A 134 -9.34 6.39 21.02
N LEU A 135 -8.76 6.39 19.83
CA LEU A 135 -8.63 7.59 19.00
C LEU A 135 -9.98 8.28 18.74
N GLU A 136 -11.07 7.50 18.58
CA GLU A 136 -12.43 8.01 18.42
C GLU A 136 -12.97 8.61 19.73
N GLN A 137 -12.78 7.93 20.86
CA GLN A 137 -13.22 8.39 22.19
C GLN A 137 -12.55 9.71 22.62
N VAL A 138 -11.27 9.84 22.28
CA VAL A 138 -10.46 11.03 22.57
C VAL A 138 -10.76 12.18 21.58
N GLY A 139 -11.31 11.87 20.40
CA GLY A 139 -11.70 12.85 19.38
C GLY A 139 -10.60 13.19 18.38
N LEU A 140 -9.53 12.39 18.29
CA LEU A 140 -8.49 12.52 17.26
C LEU A 140 -8.96 12.02 15.89
N ILE A 141 -9.94 11.12 15.88
CA ILE A 141 -10.67 10.69 14.68
C ILE A 141 -12.17 10.85 14.88
N GLN A 142 -12.89 11.08 13.78
CA GLN A 142 -14.35 11.28 13.81
C GLN A 142 -15.13 9.98 13.76
N ASN A 143 -14.59 8.93 13.12
CA ASN A 143 -15.29 7.68 12.90
C ASN A 143 -14.31 6.49 12.78
N ALA A 144 -14.34 5.59 13.76
CA ALA A 144 -13.47 4.43 13.79
C ALA A 144 -13.68 3.50 12.57
N ARG A 145 -14.94 3.24 12.18
CA ARG A 145 -15.26 2.32 11.07
C ARG A 145 -14.72 2.81 9.73
N LEU A 146 -14.89 4.10 9.43
CA LEU A 146 -14.37 4.69 8.20
C LEU A 146 -12.84 4.72 8.20
N PHE A 147 -12.23 4.98 9.36
CA PHE A 147 -10.79 4.96 9.52
C PHE A 147 -10.22 3.55 9.29
N THR A 148 -10.78 2.51 9.92
CA THR A 148 -10.39 1.11 9.70
C THR A 148 -10.54 0.70 8.24
N LYS A 149 -11.65 1.07 7.60
CA LYS A 149 -11.85 0.80 6.16
C LYS A 149 -10.78 1.47 5.30
N ARG A 150 -10.35 2.68 5.64
CA ARG A 150 -9.26 3.39 4.96
C ARG A 150 -7.91 2.72 5.20
N VAL A 151 -7.60 2.35 6.44
CA VAL A 151 -6.38 1.62 6.80
C VAL A 151 -6.29 0.31 6.01
N ILE A 152 -7.36 -0.49 5.97
CA ILE A 152 -7.41 -1.72 5.19
C ILE A 152 -7.14 -1.44 3.71
N ARG A 153 -7.80 -0.44 3.11
CA ARG A 153 -7.57 -0.10 1.69
C ARG A 153 -6.13 0.31 1.40
N ILE A 154 -5.52 1.11 2.28
CA ILE A 154 -4.13 1.55 2.13
C ILE A 154 -3.20 0.36 2.25
N ASN A 155 -3.34 -0.45 3.30
CA ASN A 155 -2.52 -1.64 3.52
C ASN A 155 -2.67 -2.64 2.38
N THR A 156 -3.91 -2.88 1.93
CA THR A 156 -4.16 -3.77 0.79
C THR A 156 -3.52 -3.24 -0.49
N ALA A 157 -3.63 -1.93 -0.75
CA ALA A 157 -2.98 -1.32 -1.91
C ALA A 157 -1.45 -1.38 -1.82
N GLN A 158 -0.87 -1.14 -0.64
CA GLN A 158 0.57 -1.16 -0.42
C GLN A 158 1.16 -2.58 -0.49
N LEU A 159 0.44 -3.58 0.00
CA LEU A 159 0.93 -4.96 0.09
C LEU A 159 0.62 -5.81 -1.15
N TYR A 160 -0.52 -5.59 -1.81
CA TYR A 160 -1.01 -6.49 -2.85
C TYR A 160 -1.13 -5.86 -4.23
N LYS A 161 -1.08 -4.53 -4.37
CA LYS A 161 -1.12 -3.91 -5.69
C LYS A 161 0.24 -4.12 -6.35
N GLN A 162 0.28 -5.03 -7.32
CA GLN A 162 1.45 -5.16 -8.18
C GLN A 162 1.66 -3.87 -8.96
N HIS A 163 2.92 -3.45 -9.01
CA HIS A 163 3.33 -2.37 -9.86
C HIS A 163 3.31 -2.88 -11.30
N LYS A 164 2.42 -2.30 -12.10
CA LYS A 164 2.32 -2.59 -13.53
C LYS A 164 1.90 -1.33 -14.25
N TYR A 165 2.66 -0.97 -15.26
CA TYR A 165 2.41 0.22 -16.06
C TYR A 165 1.59 -0.16 -17.27
N ASN A 166 0.44 0.49 -17.44
CA ASN A 166 -0.51 0.17 -18.49
C ASN A 166 -0.65 1.32 -19.49
N LEU A 167 -0.26 2.53 -19.12
CA LEU A 167 -0.33 3.71 -19.98
C LEU A 167 1.04 4.05 -20.55
N LEU A 168 1.07 4.46 -21.82
CA LEU A 168 2.31 4.80 -22.53
C LEU A 168 3.11 5.91 -21.85
N GLN A 169 2.43 6.83 -21.18
CA GLN A 169 3.04 7.97 -20.48
C GLN A 169 3.67 7.58 -19.14
N GLU A 170 3.31 6.42 -18.56
CA GLU A 170 3.88 5.95 -17.30
C GLU A 170 5.30 5.43 -17.52
N GLU A 171 5.52 4.60 -18.55
CA GLU A 171 6.83 4.04 -18.90
C GLU A 171 7.14 4.18 -20.40
N SER A 172 7.38 5.41 -20.82
CA SER A 172 7.63 5.74 -22.23
C SER A 172 8.86 5.03 -22.81
N GLU A 173 9.92 4.81 -22.00
CA GLU A 173 11.12 4.09 -22.43
C GLU A 173 10.83 2.61 -22.70
N GLY A 174 10.17 1.93 -21.76
CA GLY A 174 9.83 0.52 -21.86
C GLY A 174 8.95 0.23 -23.08
N TYR A 175 7.92 1.04 -23.31
CA TYR A 175 7.07 0.89 -24.49
C TYR A 175 7.77 1.26 -25.80
N SER A 176 8.68 2.24 -25.81
CA SER A 176 9.45 2.57 -27.00
C SER A 176 10.40 1.44 -27.39
N LYS A 177 11.08 0.83 -26.41
CA LYS A 177 11.92 -0.35 -26.61
C LYS A 177 11.10 -1.55 -27.08
N LEU A 178 9.91 -1.77 -26.51
CA LEU A 178 8.99 -2.80 -26.95
C LEU A 178 8.62 -2.65 -28.44
N ILE A 179 8.19 -1.45 -28.85
CA ILE A 179 7.79 -1.20 -30.25
C ILE A 179 8.98 -1.42 -31.19
N THR A 180 10.17 -0.95 -30.78
CA THR A 180 11.41 -1.12 -31.56
C THR A 180 11.78 -2.59 -31.70
N GLU A 181 11.63 -3.37 -30.63
CA GLU A 181 11.92 -4.80 -30.63
C GLU A 181 10.92 -5.61 -31.47
N LEU A 182 9.63 -5.25 -31.44
CA LEU A 182 8.62 -5.85 -32.32
C LEU A 182 8.90 -5.52 -33.80
N ALA A 183 9.36 -4.29 -34.09
CA ALA A 183 9.74 -3.87 -35.44
C ALA A 183 11.05 -4.50 -35.93
N SER A 184 12.02 -4.76 -35.05
CA SER A 184 13.25 -5.48 -35.44
C SER A 184 12.95 -6.93 -35.87
N GLY A 185 11.92 -7.54 -35.28
CA GLY A 185 11.39 -8.85 -35.64
C GLY A 185 10.78 -8.93 -37.05
N THR A 186 10.47 -7.80 -37.69
CA THR A 186 9.89 -7.75 -39.04
C THR A 186 10.92 -7.64 -40.15
N ALA A 187 12.16 -8.10 -39.95
CA ALA A 187 13.14 -8.14 -41.03
C ALA A 187 12.73 -9.08 -42.19
N ASP A 188 12.98 -8.67 -43.43
CA ASP A 188 12.67 -9.46 -44.64
C ASP A 188 13.46 -10.77 -44.66
N CYS A 189 12.77 -11.89 -44.52
CA CYS A 189 13.31 -13.22 -44.79
C CYS A 189 12.19 -14.18 -45.20
N ASP A 190 12.48 -15.03 -46.19
CA ASP A 190 11.53 -16.01 -46.71
C ASP A 190 11.67 -17.40 -46.08
N ASP A 191 12.69 -17.62 -45.25
CA ASP A 191 12.99 -18.90 -44.60
C ASP A 191 12.20 -19.06 -43.29
N ASP A 192 11.30 -20.05 -43.26
CA ASP A 192 10.44 -20.36 -42.13
C ASP A 192 11.23 -20.66 -40.84
N MET A 193 12.39 -21.32 -40.94
CA MET A 193 13.20 -21.64 -39.76
C MET A 193 13.80 -20.40 -39.11
N GLN A 194 14.22 -19.43 -39.92
CA GLN A 194 14.75 -18.15 -39.43
C GLN A 194 13.65 -17.29 -38.81
N ILE A 195 12.44 -17.29 -39.39
CA ILE A 195 11.27 -16.59 -38.82
C ILE A 195 10.95 -17.15 -37.43
N VAL A 196 10.94 -18.47 -37.27
CA VAL A 196 10.69 -19.15 -36.00
C VAL A 196 11.75 -18.80 -34.96
N SER A 197 13.04 -18.90 -35.33
CA SER A 197 14.15 -18.53 -34.44
C SER A 197 14.06 -17.07 -33.99
N ARG A 198 13.78 -16.15 -34.92
CA ARG A 198 13.65 -14.73 -34.62
C ARG A 198 12.45 -14.43 -33.73
N ALA A 199 11.30 -15.07 -33.99
CA ALA A 199 10.10 -14.94 -33.17
C ALA A 199 10.35 -15.38 -31.72
N SER A 200 11.12 -16.45 -31.51
CA SER A 200 11.54 -16.88 -30.18
C SER A 200 12.42 -15.83 -29.49
N THR A 201 13.45 -15.33 -30.17
CA THR A 201 14.35 -14.32 -29.59
C THR A 201 13.62 -13.03 -29.23
N VAL A 202 12.74 -12.54 -30.11
CA VAL A 202 11.93 -11.36 -29.85
C VAL A 202 10.98 -11.60 -28.68
N LEU A 203 10.38 -12.79 -28.56
CA LEU A 203 9.53 -13.12 -27.42
C LEU A 203 10.28 -13.10 -26.09
N ASP A 204 11.49 -13.67 -26.04
CA ASP A 204 12.34 -13.64 -24.83
C ASP A 204 12.71 -12.21 -24.43
N ASN A 205 13.02 -11.36 -25.41
CA ASN A 205 13.29 -9.94 -25.19
C ASN A 205 12.04 -9.20 -24.70
N VAL A 206 10.87 -9.47 -25.27
CA VAL A 206 9.59 -8.89 -24.84
C VAL A 206 9.25 -9.30 -23.40
N ILE A 207 9.45 -10.57 -23.03
CA ILE A 207 9.24 -11.04 -21.65
C ILE A 207 10.22 -10.35 -20.69
N SER A 208 11.47 -10.15 -21.12
CA SER A 208 12.47 -9.42 -20.34
C SER A 208 12.10 -7.94 -20.16
N LEU A 209 11.56 -7.29 -21.18
CA LEU A 209 11.06 -5.91 -21.10
C LEU A 209 9.85 -5.79 -20.16
N ILE A 210 8.93 -6.76 -20.20
CA ILE A 210 7.80 -6.84 -19.26
C ILE A 210 8.32 -6.88 -17.82
N GLY A 211 9.31 -7.73 -17.54
CA GLY A 211 9.87 -7.88 -16.19
C GLY A 211 10.76 -6.72 -15.75
N TYR A 212 11.51 -6.09 -16.65
CA TYR A 212 12.44 -5.01 -16.31
C TYR A 212 11.75 -3.66 -16.11
N PHE A 213 10.77 -3.35 -16.96
CA PHE A 213 10.03 -2.08 -16.93
C PHE A 213 8.65 -2.21 -16.27
N ASP A 214 8.34 -3.33 -15.61
CA ASP A 214 7.02 -3.61 -15.03
C ASP A 214 5.84 -3.34 -16.01
N LEU A 215 6.00 -3.68 -17.29
CA LEU A 215 4.96 -3.40 -18.29
C LEU A 215 3.74 -4.30 -18.07
N ASP A 216 2.53 -3.76 -18.21
CA ASP A 216 1.30 -4.55 -18.18
C ASP A 216 1.27 -5.52 -19.39
N PRO A 217 1.26 -6.85 -19.17
CA PRO A 217 1.31 -7.82 -20.26
C PRO A 217 0.13 -7.74 -21.24
N ASN A 218 -1.05 -7.29 -20.78
CA ASN A 218 -2.21 -7.10 -21.64
C ASN A 218 -2.00 -5.88 -22.54
N ARG A 219 -1.38 -4.81 -22.02
CA ARG A 219 -1.02 -3.66 -22.85
C ARG A 219 0.06 -4.02 -23.87
N VAL A 220 1.04 -4.82 -23.49
CA VAL A 220 2.06 -5.34 -24.42
C VAL A 220 1.43 -6.15 -25.54
N LEU A 221 0.49 -7.05 -25.23
CA LEU A 221 -0.25 -7.80 -26.25
C LEU A 221 -1.06 -6.87 -27.18
N ALA A 222 -1.73 -5.85 -26.64
CA ALA A 222 -2.47 -4.88 -27.46
C ALA A 222 -1.55 -4.16 -28.46
N ILE A 223 -0.39 -3.68 -28.00
CA ILE A 223 0.61 -3.05 -28.86
C ILE A 223 1.15 -4.04 -29.91
N ALA A 224 1.42 -5.28 -29.53
CA ALA A 224 1.85 -6.31 -30.48
C ALA A 224 0.81 -6.59 -31.58
N LEU A 225 -0.49 -6.59 -31.23
CA LEU A 225 -1.57 -6.73 -32.20
C LEU A 225 -1.73 -5.50 -33.10
N ASP A 226 -1.50 -4.28 -32.58
CA ASP A 226 -1.49 -3.06 -33.40
C ASP A 226 -0.34 -3.07 -34.41
N VAL A 227 0.87 -3.44 -33.99
CA VAL A 227 2.03 -3.59 -34.90
C VAL A 227 1.78 -4.71 -35.91
N PHE A 228 1.16 -5.82 -35.50
CA PHE A 228 0.76 -6.89 -36.41
C PHE A 228 -0.24 -6.40 -37.47
N ALA A 229 -1.27 -5.66 -37.06
CA ALA A 229 -2.26 -5.10 -37.98
C ALA A 229 -1.64 -4.10 -38.98
N ALA A 230 -0.62 -3.34 -38.57
CA ALA A 230 0.14 -2.46 -39.45
C ALA A 230 1.02 -3.23 -40.45
N SER A 231 1.60 -4.36 -40.04
CA SER A 231 2.57 -5.15 -40.81
C SER A 231 1.99 -6.42 -41.44
N ILE A 232 0.65 -6.49 -41.59
CA ILE A 232 -0.05 -7.72 -41.96
C ILE A 232 0.24 -8.20 -43.39
N THR A 233 0.52 -7.28 -44.31
CA THR A 233 0.76 -7.62 -45.73
C THR A 233 2.13 -8.26 -45.94
N THR A 234 3.13 -7.85 -45.15
CA THR A 234 4.53 -8.24 -45.36
C THR A 234 5.02 -9.27 -44.34
N HIS A 235 4.61 -9.18 -43.07
CA HIS A 235 5.24 -9.94 -41.98
C HIS A 235 4.25 -10.75 -41.12
N TYR A 236 3.08 -11.11 -41.65
CA TYR A 236 2.11 -11.88 -40.85
C TYR A 236 2.66 -13.22 -40.34
N ARG A 237 3.52 -13.90 -41.11
CA ARG A 237 4.10 -15.20 -40.72
C ARG A 237 4.89 -15.08 -39.41
N PHE A 238 5.64 -13.99 -39.25
CA PHE A 238 6.38 -13.70 -38.03
C PHE A 238 5.45 -13.55 -36.82
N PHE A 239 4.42 -12.69 -36.91
CA PHE A 239 3.50 -12.48 -35.80
C PHE A 239 2.68 -13.72 -35.44
N ILE A 240 2.36 -14.58 -36.41
CA ILE A 240 1.73 -15.87 -36.13
C ILE A 240 2.66 -16.78 -35.33
N GLN A 241 3.94 -16.87 -35.67
CA GLN A 241 4.88 -17.69 -34.90
C GLN A 241 5.14 -17.10 -33.51
N PHE A 242 5.33 -15.78 -33.42
CA PHE A 242 5.49 -15.05 -32.16
C PHE A 242 4.31 -15.32 -31.21
N LEU A 243 3.08 -15.13 -31.68
CA LEU A 243 1.90 -15.32 -30.84
C LEU A 243 1.68 -16.79 -30.48
N LYS A 244 1.98 -17.74 -31.37
CA LYS A 244 1.89 -19.18 -31.05
C LYS A 244 2.84 -19.60 -29.92
N MET A 245 4.04 -19.03 -29.86
CA MET A 245 5.01 -19.33 -28.80
C MET A 245 4.71 -18.55 -27.51
N SER A 246 3.95 -17.46 -27.62
CA SER A 246 3.66 -16.59 -26.49
C SER A 246 2.71 -17.21 -25.46
N PRO A 247 2.77 -16.76 -24.20
CA PRO A 247 1.80 -17.13 -23.17
C PRO A 247 0.36 -16.72 -23.47
N TRP A 248 0.15 -15.81 -24.44
CA TRP A 248 -1.17 -15.31 -24.83
C TRP A 248 -1.94 -16.24 -25.78
N SER A 249 -1.30 -17.29 -26.30
CA SER A 249 -1.98 -18.27 -27.15
C SER A 249 -2.89 -19.20 -26.36
N SER A 250 -4.07 -19.50 -26.89
CA SER A 250 -5.00 -20.49 -26.34
C SER A 250 -4.56 -21.96 -26.57
N GLN A 251 -3.26 -22.25 -26.53
CA GLN A 251 -2.78 -23.62 -26.78
C GLN A 251 -3.14 -24.55 -25.62
N SER A 252 -3.75 -25.69 -26.00
CA SER A 252 -4.09 -26.81 -25.14
C SER A 252 -2.83 -27.57 -24.76
N THR A 253 -2.20 -27.23 -23.64
CA THR A 253 -1.22 -28.11 -23.01
C THR A 253 -1.96 -29.21 -22.25
N GLY A 254 -2.34 -30.27 -22.96
CA GLY A 254 -2.71 -31.62 -22.47
C GLY A 254 -3.84 -31.73 -21.42
N ASP A 255 -4.96 -32.38 -21.79
CA ASP A 255 -6.01 -33.05 -20.99
C ASP A 255 -6.55 -32.43 -19.67
N ARG A 256 -6.08 -31.26 -19.27
CA ARG A 256 -6.61 -30.49 -18.17
C ARG A 256 -7.21 -29.24 -18.77
N ILE A 257 -8.48 -29.02 -18.44
CA ILE A 257 -9.28 -27.81 -18.68
C ILE A 257 -8.65 -26.64 -17.90
N THR A 258 -7.42 -26.29 -18.26
CA THR A 258 -6.73 -25.10 -17.80
C THR A 258 -7.28 -23.97 -18.65
N SER A 259 -7.83 -22.97 -17.97
CA SER A 259 -8.49 -21.80 -18.54
C SER A 259 -7.80 -21.34 -19.82
N LYS A 260 -8.45 -21.54 -20.97
CA LYS A 260 -7.99 -21.01 -22.27
C LYS A 260 -7.66 -19.53 -22.07
N ASN A 261 -6.45 -19.10 -22.40
CA ASN A 261 -6.07 -17.70 -22.23
C ASN A 261 -6.93 -16.83 -23.16
N LYS A 262 -7.96 -16.20 -22.60
CA LYS A 262 -8.92 -15.35 -23.33
C LYS A 262 -8.41 -13.92 -23.55
N ALA A 263 -7.22 -13.58 -23.05
CA ALA A 263 -6.70 -12.22 -23.10
C ALA A 263 -6.62 -11.70 -24.55
N CYS A 264 -6.13 -12.53 -25.48
CA CYS A 264 -6.04 -12.17 -26.89
C CYS A 264 -7.42 -11.87 -27.51
N ALA A 265 -8.42 -12.70 -27.24
CA ALA A 265 -9.80 -12.51 -27.70
C ALA A 265 -10.44 -11.23 -27.10
N GLN A 266 -10.26 -11.01 -25.80
CA GLN A 266 -10.77 -9.83 -25.10
C GLN A 266 -10.15 -8.53 -25.62
N ILE A 267 -8.83 -8.52 -25.86
CA ILE A 267 -8.12 -7.37 -26.40
C ILE A 267 -8.57 -7.09 -27.84
N LEU A 268 -8.73 -8.11 -28.68
CA LEU A 268 -9.32 -7.96 -30.02
C LEU A 268 -10.73 -7.38 -29.95
N GLY A 269 -11.57 -7.88 -29.04
CA GLY A 269 -12.91 -7.36 -28.80
C GLY A 269 -12.91 -5.88 -28.42
N PHE A 270 -12.02 -5.49 -27.50
CA PHE A 270 -11.84 -4.08 -27.13
C PHE A 270 -11.40 -3.22 -28.32
N MET A 271 -10.47 -3.69 -29.16
CA MET A 271 -10.07 -2.99 -30.38
C MET A 271 -11.26 -2.79 -31.35
N PHE A 272 -12.09 -3.82 -31.58
CA PHE A 272 -13.29 -3.67 -32.41
C PHE A 272 -14.29 -2.66 -31.83
N GLN A 273 -14.46 -2.65 -30.51
CA GLN A 273 -15.33 -1.70 -29.82
C GLN A 273 -14.80 -0.26 -29.91
N ASP A 274 -13.49 -0.05 -29.74
CA ASP A 274 -12.86 1.27 -29.88
C ASP A 274 -13.08 1.85 -31.29
N TYR A 275 -12.87 1.05 -32.34
CA TYR A 275 -13.13 1.49 -33.72
C TYR A 275 -14.61 1.82 -33.97
N ARG A 276 -15.55 1.08 -33.38
CA ARG A 276 -16.99 1.36 -33.50
C ARG A 276 -17.42 2.65 -32.80
N GLN A 277 -16.72 3.04 -31.74
CA GLN A 277 -17.01 4.28 -31.00
C GLN A 277 -16.55 5.54 -31.76
N ARG A 278 -15.61 5.41 -32.69
CA ARG A 278 -15.14 6.55 -33.50
C ARG A 278 -16.19 6.95 -34.54
N PRO A 279 -16.56 8.25 -34.62
CA PRO A 279 -17.65 8.71 -35.49
C PRO A 279 -17.41 8.43 -36.98
N GLU A 280 -16.15 8.40 -37.41
CA GLU A 280 -15.75 8.13 -38.80
C GLU A 280 -15.91 6.65 -39.21
N ASN A 281 -15.82 5.72 -38.24
CA ASN A 281 -15.76 4.27 -38.48
C ASN A 281 -16.94 3.51 -37.86
N ARG A 282 -18.02 4.23 -37.51
CA ARG A 282 -19.18 3.71 -36.77
C ARG A 282 -19.83 2.46 -37.38
N HIS A 283 -19.61 2.22 -38.67
CA HIS A 283 -20.23 1.13 -39.41
C HIS A 283 -19.27 0.02 -39.83
N LYS A 284 -17.94 0.18 -39.71
CA LYS A 284 -16.99 -0.86 -40.14
C LYS A 284 -15.61 -0.67 -39.50
N ALA A 285 -15.08 -1.74 -38.91
CA ALA A 285 -13.69 -1.76 -38.47
C ALA A 285 -12.72 -1.83 -39.67
N PRO A 286 -11.44 -1.46 -39.50
CA PRO A 286 -10.45 -1.55 -40.57
C PRO A 286 -10.30 -2.98 -41.11
N LEU A 287 -10.04 -3.12 -42.42
CA LEU A 287 -9.85 -4.43 -43.06
C LEU A 287 -8.71 -5.22 -42.38
N ASN A 288 -7.61 -4.54 -42.04
CA ASN A 288 -6.47 -5.17 -41.38
C ASN A 288 -6.87 -5.85 -40.07
N LEU A 289 -7.76 -5.24 -39.27
CA LEU A 289 -8.21 -5.84 -38.01
C LEU A 289 -9.03 -7.11 -38.26
N TYR A 290 -9.94 -7.10 -39.24
CA TYR A 290 -10.67 -8.31 -39.65
C TYR A 290 -9.71 -9.41 -40.13
N THR A 291 -8.70 -9.05 -40.92
CA THR A 291 -7.71 -9.99 -41.44
C THR A 291 -6.83 -10.56 -40.32
N VAL A 292 -6.38 -9.73 -39.35
CA VAL A 292 -5.68 -10.20 -38.15
C VAL A 292 -6.56 -11.22 -37.43
N SER A 293 -7.81 -10.88 -37.10
CA SER A 293 -8.71 -11.80 -36.39
C SER A 293 -8.93 -13.10 -37.16
N ALA A 294 -9.12 -13.04 -38.48
CA ALA A 294 -9.27 -14.23 -39.31
C ALA A 294 -8.02 -15.12 -39.30
N LEU A 295 -6.83 -14.53 -39.35
CA LEU A 295 -5.57 -15.28 -39.25
C LEU A 295 -5.37 -15.91 -37.87
N LEU A 296 -5.69 -15.18 -36.80
CA LEU A 296 -5.59 -15.70 -35.42
C LEU A 296 -6.56 -16.85 -35.18
N ILE A 297 -7.78 -16.78 -35.73
CA ILE A 297 -8.75 -17.88 -35.69
C ILE A 297 -8.26 -19.07 -36.53
N LYS A 298 -7.79 -18.83 -37.76
CA LYS A 298 -7.26 -19.86 -38.66
C LYS A 298 -6.11 -20.65 -38.04
N HIS A 299 -5.26 -19.99 -37.26
CA HIS A 299 -4.11 -20.59 -36.58
C HIS A 299 -4.41 -21.07 -35.15
N SER A 300 -5.67 -21.08 -34.73
CA SER A 300 -6.13 -21.54 -33.41
C SER A 300 -5.49 -20.79 -32.23
N ILE A 301 -5.07 -19.54 -32.43
CA ILE A 301 -4.56 -18.65 -31.38
C ILE A 301 -5.74 -18.08 -30.58
N VAL A 302 -6.83 -17.78 -31.28
CA VAL A 302 -8.11 -17.27 -30.74
C VAL A 302 -9.24 -18.14 -31.23
N GLN A 303 -10.21 -18.45 -30.38
CA GLN A 303 -11.43 -19.16 -30.79
C GLN A 303 -12.51 -18.15 -31.20
N LEU A 304 -13.28 -18.49 -32.24
CA LEU A 304 -14.38 -17.63 -32.69
C LEU A 304 -15.42 -17.41 -31.58
N GLU A 305 -15.68 -18.43 -30.76
CA GLU A 305 -16.61 -18.37 -29.62
C GLU A 305 -16.19 -17.33 -28.57
N ASP A 306 -14.89 -17.11 -28.38
CA ASP A 306 -14.38 -16.12 -27.43
C ASP A 306 -14.41 -14.69 -28.00
N LEU A 307 -14.37 -14.53 -29.33
CA LEU A 307 -14.38 -13.22 -29.99
C LEU A 307 -15.79 -12.74 -30.35
N TYR A 308 -16.70 -13.65 -30.73
CA TYR A 308 -18.05 -13.35 -31.21
C TYR A 308 -18.93 -12.50 -30.27
N PRO A 309 -18.82 -12.60 -28.92
CA PRO A 309 -19.62 -11.77 -28.02
C PRO A 309 -19.28 -10.27 -28.04
N HIS A 310 -18.15 -9.87 -28.62
CA HIS A 310 -17.64 -8.50 -28.62
C HIS A 310 -18.07 -7.69 -29.85
#